data_AF-A0A3B9NNN3-F1
#
_entry.id   AF-A0A3B9NNN3-F1
#
_cell.length_a   1.000
_cell.length_b   1.000
_cell.length_c   1.000
_cell.angle_alpha   90.00
_cell.angle_beta   90.00
_cell.angle_gamma   90.00
#
_symmetry.space_group_name_H-M   'P 1'
#
loop_
_entity.id
_entity.type
_entity.pdbx_description
1 polymer ?
#
loop_
_entity_poly.entity_id
_entity_poly.type
_entity_poly.pdbx_seq_one_letter_code
_entity_poly.pdbx_strand_id
1 'polypeptide(L)'
;MKKFLEFVIVRHSFYERLSMSDFPNIRHVIDYFEGLQRKICEAIEAVDGEQTFSLEEIEIPGGGHARPRVLDDGRHIERGAVQFTHSIGQSLPPAASERNPHLAGKGFQATAISMIMHPRNP
;
A
#
# COMPACT_ATOMS: atom_id res chain seq x y z
N MET A 1 -15.79 12.36 -4.96
CA MET A 1 -14.79 11.55 -4.24
C MET A 1 -14.59 10.22 -4.95
N LYS A 2 -13.42 9.98 -5.54
CA LYS A 2 -13.03 8.63 -5.98
C LYS A 2 -11.87 8.18 -5.08
N LYS A 3 -12.17 7.31 -4.12
CA LYS A 3 -11.14 6.54 -3.40
C LYS A 3 -10.75 5.38 -4.30
N PHE A 4 -9.47 5.25 -4.63
CA PHE A 4 -8.94 4.08 -5.32
C PHE A 4 -8.11 3.29 -4.32
N LEU A 5 -8.44 2.02 -4.14
CA LEU A 5 -7.88 1.14 -3.11
C LEU A 5 -7.57 -0.20 -3.77
N GLU A 6 -6.29 -0.50 -3.96
CA GLU A 6 -5.83 -1.79 -4.48
C GLU A 6 -5.10 -2.55 -3.37
N PHE A 7 -5.53 -3.79 -3.12
CA PHE A 7 -4.93 -4.69 -2.13
C PHE A 7 -4.32 -5.91 -2.82
N VAL A 8 -3.10 -6.27 -2.46
CA VAL A 8 -2.50 -7.56 -2.82
C VAL A 8 -2.18 -8.33 -1.54
N ILE A 9 -2.83 -9.49 -1.38
CA ILE A 9 -2.61 -10.41 -0.25
C ILE A 9 -1.84 -11.62 -0.79
N VAL A 10 -0.66 -11.89 -0.24
CA VAL A 10 0.13 -13.08 -0.59
C VAL A 10 0.08 -14.08 0.57
N ARG A 11 -0.37 -15.30 0.26
CA ARG A 11 -0.58 -16.39 1.23
C ARG A 11 0.73 -17.13 1.49
N HIS A 12 1.02 -17.43 2.76
CA HIS A 12 2.06 -18.40 3.12
C HIS A 12 1.40 -19.72 3.58
N SER A 13 1.81 -20.84 2.95
CA SER A 13 1.50 -22.24 3.27
C SER A 13 0.29 -22.89 2.56
N PHE A 14 0.59 -23.57 1.44
CA PHE A 14 0.42 -25.03 1.23
C PHE A 14 0.85 -25.39 -0.20
N TYR A 15 1.95 -26.11 -0.43
CA TYR A 15 2.18 -26.86 -1.70
C TYR A 15 3.39 -27.81 -1.54
N GLU A 16 3.13 -29.09 -1.26
CA GLU A 16 4.00 -30.12 -1.80
C GLU A 16 3.64 -30.26 -3.29
N ARG A 17 4.63 -30.10 -4.17
CA ARG A 17 4.57 -30.31 -5.63
C ARG A 17 4.11 -29.13 -6.51
N LEU A 18 4.57 -27.92 -6.20
CA LEU A 18 4.81 -26.87 -7.20
C LEU A 18 6.19 -26.26 -6.95
N SER A 19 6.91 -25.89 -8.01
CA SER A 19 8.19 -25.21 -7.91
C SER A 19 8.01 -23.90 -7.15
N MET A 20 8.91 -23.58 -6.21
CA MET A 20 8.91 -22.29 -5.48
C MET A 20 9.00 -21.05 -6.42
N SER A 21 9.25 -21.25 -7.72
CA SER A 21 9.27 -20.21 -8.76
C SER A 21 7.90 -19.74 -9.24
N ASP A 22 6.81 -20.46 -8.95
CA ASP A 22 5.48 -20.17 -9.54
C ASP A 22 4.61 -19.26 -8.67
N PHE A 23 5.09 -18.86 -7.48
CA PHE A 23 4.39 -17.95 -6.60
C PHE A 23 4.85 -16.51 -6.84
N PRO A 24 3.92 -15.54 -6.97
CA PRO A 24 4.30 -14.14 -7.08
C PRO A 24 5.12 -13.73 -5.85
N ASN A 25 6.38 -13.35 -6.08
CA ASN A 25 7.27 -12.86 -5.04
C ASN A 25 6.75 -11.50 -4.57
N ILE A 26 6.26 -11.46 -3.33
CA ILE A 26 5.73 -10.22 -2.75
C ILE A 26 6.75 -9.08 -2.72
N ARG A 27 8.06 -9.40 -2.68
CA ARG A 27 9.12 -8.40 -2.74
C ARG A 27 9.02 -7.57 -4.02
N HIS A 28 8.74 -8.20 -5.16
CA HIS A 28 8.57 -7.48 -6.43
C HIS A 28 7.35 -6.55 -6.41
N VAL A 29 6.28 -6.95 -5.71
CA VAL A 29 5.07 -6.12 -5.56
C VAL A 29 5.34 -4.93 -4.63
N ILE A 30 6.06 -5.15 -3.53
CA ILE A 30 6.50 -4.10 -2.61
C ILE A 30 7.36 -3.07 -3.35
N ASP A 31 8.42 -3.52 -4.04
CA ASP A 31 9.33 -2.64 -4.76
C ASP A 31 8.57 -1.86 -5.87
N TYR A 32 7.62 -2.51 -6.53
CA TYR A 32 6.74 -1.87 -7.51
C TYR A 32 5.83 -0.80 -6.88
N PHE A 33 5.13 -1.09 -5.78
CA PHE A 33 4.23 -0.14 -5.13
C PHE A 33 4.96 1.05 -4.51
N GLU A 34 6.13 0.84 -3.92
CA GLU A 34 6.98 1.95 -3.47
C GLU A 34 7.46 2.82 -4.63
N GLY A 35 7.86 2.20 -5.74
CA GLY A 35 8.21 2.90 -6.97
C GLY A 35 7.03 3.67 -7.57
N LEU A 36 5.84 3.08 -7.53
CA LEU A 36 4.60 3.70 -8.00
C LEU A 36 4.22 4.92 -7.14
N GLN A 37 4.27 4.79 -5.81
CA GLN A 37 4.03 5.91 -4.89
C GLN A 37 4.96 7.09 -5.22
N ARG A 38 6.27 6.83 -5.35
CA ARG A 38 7.25 7.86 -5.68
C ARG A 38 6.91 8.56 -7.00
N LYS A 39 6.61 7.80 -8.06
CA LYS A 39 6.23 8.37 -9.37
C LYS A 39 4.96 9.21 -9.31
N ILE A 40 3.97 8.79 -8.52
CA ILE A 40 2.72 9.55 -8.35
C ILE A 40 3.01 10.88 -7.64
N CYS A 41 3.77 10.84 -6.54
CA CYS A 41 4.14 12.05 -5.81
C CYS A 41 4.93 13.01 -6.71
N GLU A 42 5.99 12.54 -7.38
CA GLU A 42 6.80 13.36 -8.29
C GLU A 42 5.96 14.00 -9.41
N ALA A 43 5.03 13.24 -10.01
CA ALA A 43 4.17 13.76 -11.06
C ALA A 43 3.19 14.84 -10.55
N ILE A 44 2.65 14.66 -9.34
CA ILE A 44 1.73 15.64 -8.74
C ILE A 44 2.50 16.90 -8.34
N GLU A 45 3.65 16.76 -7.68
CA GLU A 45 4.52 17.88 -7.30
C GLU A 45 4.96 18.70 -8.51
N ALA A 46 5.30 18.04 -9.63
CA ALA A 46 5.68 18.73 -10.86
C ALA A 46 4.53 19.56 -11.47
N VAL A 47 3.28 19.12 -11.29
CA VAL A 47 2.10 19.85 -11.77
C VAL A 47 1.67 20.94 -10.79
N ASP A 48 1.74 20.67 -9.48
CA ASP A 48 1.32 21.60 -8.43
C ASP A 48 2.33 22.74 -8.21
N GLY A 49 3.62 22.41 -8.27
CA GLY A 49 4.74 23.35 -8.41
C GLY A 49 5.24 24.02 -7.13
N GLU A 50 4.43 24.08 -6.06
CA GLU A 50 4.79 24.83 -4.85
C GLU A 50 5.07 23.94 -3.63
N GLN A 51 4.32 22.85 -3.46
CA GLN A 51 4.41 21.98 -2.28
C GLN A 51 4.95 20.59 -2.64
N THR A 52 5.59 19.96 -1.66
CA THR A 52 6.08 18.58 -1.74
C THR A 52 5.36 17.69 -0.73
N PHE A 53 5.22 16.41 -1.05
CA PHE A 53 4.71 15.42 -0.11
C PHE A 53 5.67 15.22 1.07
N SER A 54 5.11 15.00 2.25
CA SER A 54 5.86 14.62 3.45
C SER A 54 6.64 13.32 3.26
N LEU A 55 7.82 13.21 3.89
CA LEU A 55 8.70 12.04 3.79
C LEU A 55 8.81 11.30 5.12
N GLU A 56 7.69 10.71 5.54
CA GLU A 56 7.65 9.86 6.72
C GLU A 56 7.81 8.38 6.34
N GLU A 57 8.46 7.62 7.21
CA GLU A 57 8.64 6.17 7.10
C GLU A 57 8.42 5.55 8.48
N ILE A 58 7.54 4.55 8.53
CA ILE A 58 7.06 3.95 9.77
C ILE A 58 7.36 2.46 9.72
N GLU A 59 8.26 2.02 10.59
CA GLU A 59 8.54 0.60 10.81
C GLU A 59 7.53 0.00 11.80
N ILE A 60 7.03 -1.20 11.51
CA ILE A 60 6.05 -1.88 12.38
C ILE A 60 6.78 -2.92 13.24
N PRO A 61 6.63 -2.90 14.58
CA PRO A 61 7.14 -3.96 15.44
C PRO A 61 6.59 -5.33 15.02
N GLY A 62 7.48 -6.27 14.70
CA GLY A 62 7.09 -7.58 14.14
C GLY A 62 7.19 -7.67 12.61
N GLY A 63 7.56 -6.58 11.94
CA GLY A 63 7.93 -6.52 10.52
C GLY A 63 6.89 -5.82 9.64
N GLY A 64 7.34 -5.43 8.44
CA GLY A 64 6.59 -4.57 7.54
C GLY A 64 6.74 -3.09 7.90
N HIS A 65 6.23 -2.22 7.04
CA HIS A 65 6.41 -0.78 7.13
C HIS A 65 5.31 -0.03 6.39
N ALA A 66 5.17 1.25 6.68
CA ALA A 66 4.27 2.16 5.98
C ALA A 66 5.01 3.44 5.58
N ARG A 67 4.60 4.02 4.46
CA ARG A 67 5.18 5.27 3.95
C ARG A 67 4.03 6.22 3.62
N PRO A 68 3.50 6.96 4.60
CA PRO A 68 2.52 7.99 4.30
C PRO A 68 3.20 9.13 3.52
N ARG A 69 2.50 9.63 2.51
CA ARG A 69 2.84 10.85 1.76
C ARG A 69 1.65 11.76 1.84
N VAL A 70 1.81 12.92 2.47
CA VAL A 70 0.77 13.94 2.59
C VAL A 70 1.28 15.25 2.02
N LEU A 71 0.47 15.87 1.16
CA LEU A 71 0.68 17.21 0.64
C LEU A 71 -0.51 18.05 1.10
N ASP A 72 -0.24 19.15 1.78
CA ASP A 72 -1.25 20.12 2.20
C ASP A 72 -0.91 21.46 1.56
N ASP A 73 -1.96 22.24 1.28
CA ASP A 73 -1.87 23.60 0.76
C ASP A 73 -1.15 23.77 -0.59
N GLY A 74 -1.23 22.77 -1.46
CA GLY A 74 -0.77 22.87 -2.85
C GLY A 74 -1.55 23.88 -3.68
N ARG A 75 -1.00 24.32 -4.81
CA ARG A 75 -1.61 25.33 -5.69
C ARG A 75 -2.87 24.82 -6.39
N HIS A 76 -2.85 23.58 -6.85
CA HIS A 76 -3.94 22.91 -7.58
C HIS A 76 -4.58 21.81 -6.74
N ILE A 77 -3.80 21.16 -5.87
CA ILE A 77 -4.24 20.15 -4.93
C ILE A 77 -4.28 20.78 -3.54
N GLU A 78 -5.48 21.03 -3.02
CA GLU A 78 -5.67 21.56 -1.66
C GLU A 78 -5.10 20.60 -0.62
N ARG A 79 -5.37 19.30 -0.83
CA ARG A 79 -4.91 18.22 0.04
C ARG A 79 -4.78 16.92 -0.72
N GLY A 80 -3.61 16.31 -0.64
CA GLY A 80 -3.28 15.05 -1.28
C GLY A 80 -2.71 14.05 -0.29
N ALA A 81 -3.08 12.78 -0.46
CA ALA A 81 -2.51 11.68 0.31
C ALA A 81 -2.25 10.49 -0.60
N VAL A 82 -1.02 9.97 -0.58
CA VAL A 82 -0.65 8.69 -1.22
C VAL A 82 -0.07 7.79 -0.15
N GLN A 83 -0.72 6.68 0.12
CA GLN A 83 -0.40 5.79 1.23
C GLN A 83 0.14 4.48 0.68
N PHE A 84 1.33 4.09 1.12
CA PHE A 84 1.88 2.76 0.92
C PHE A 84 1.91 2.02 2.25
N THR A 85 1.55 0.74 2.24
CA THR A 85 1.70 -0.15 3.39
C THR A 85 2.22 -1.52 2.99
N HIS A 86 2.99 -2.10 3.89
CA HIS A 86 3.39 -3.50 3.91
C HIS A 86 3.16 -4.03 5.32
N SER A 87 2.28 -5.01 5.47
CA SER A 87 1.86 -5.55 6.76
C SER A 87 2.15 -7.04 6.83
N ILE A 88 2.68 -7.47 7.97
CA ILE A 88 2.96 -8.87 8.30
C ILE A 88 2.19 -9.19 9.58
N GLY A 89 1.51 -10.33 9.62
CA GLY A 89 0.80 -10.75 10.83
C GLY A 89 0.71 -12.26 10.98
N GLN A 90 0.63 -12.70 12.24
CA GLN A 90 0.54 -14.13 12.59
C GLN A 90 -0.84 -14.73 12.31
N SER A 91 -1.88 -13.89 12.23
CA SER A 91 -3.25 -14.32 11.95
C SER A 91 -3.99 -13.26 11.15
N LEU A 92 -4.72 -13.68 10.12
CA LEU A 92 -5.65 -12.81 9.40
C LEU A 92 -6.70 -12.21 10.36
N PRO A 93 -7.08 -10.94 10.18
CA PRO A 93 -8.18 -10.34 10.93
C PRO A 93 -9.50 -11.11 10.70
N PRO A 94 -10.39 -11.19 11.72
CA PRO A 94 -11.66 -11.90 11.60
C PRO A 94 -12.46 -11.52 10.35
N ALA A 95 -12.58 -10.22 10.07
CA ALA A 95 -13.26 -9.69 8.89
C ALA A 95 -12.70 -10.19 7.54
N ALA A 96 -11.41 -10.51 7.47
CA ALA A 96 -10.79 -11.07 6.26
C ALA A 96 -11.07 -12.58 6.11
N SER A 97 -11.25 -13.28 7.24
CA SER A 97 -11.52 -14.72 7.28
C SER A 97 -13.01 -15.09 7.23
N GLU A 98 -13.93 -14.16 7.50
CA GLU A 98 -15.39 -14.43 7.46
C GLU A 98 -15.85 -15.02 6.13
N ARG A 99 -15.36 -14.47 5.01
CA ARG A 99 -15.69 -14.97 3.66
C ARG A 99 -14.82 -16.14 3.21
N ASN A 100 -13.76 -16.44 3.97
CA ASN A 100 -12.79 -17.51 3.66
C ASN A 100 -12.40 -18.25 4.95
N PRO A 101 -13.31 -19.03 5.57
CA PRO A 101 -13.08 -19.59 6.91
C PRO A 101 -11.83 -20.47 7.04
N HIS A 102 -11.42 -21.12 5.94
CA HIS A 102 -10.19 -21.93 5.88
C HIS A 102 -8.89 -21.12 6.06
N LEU A 103 -8.97 -19.78 5.99
CA LEU A 103 -7.86 -18.86 6.23
C LEU A 103 -7.80 -18.33 7.66
N ALA A 104 -8.79 -18.66 8.52
CA ALA A 104 -8.79 -18.23 9.90
C ALA A 104 -7.53 -18.73 10.64
N GLY A 105 -6.92 -17.84 11.43
CA GLY A 105 -5.69 -18.13 12.18
C GLY A 105 -4.43 -18.32 11.33
N LYS A 106 -4.50 -18.16 9.99
CA LYS A 106 -3.31 -18.23 9.13
C LYS A 106 -2.55 -16.91 9.15
N GLY A 107 -1.23 -17.00 9.18
CA GLY A 107 -0.35 -15.86 8.96
C GLY A 107 -0.54 -15.25 7.59
N PHE A 108 -0.27 -13.95 7.48
CA PHE A 108 -0.47 -13.21 6.25
C PHE A 108 0.64 -12.21 6.01
N GLN A 109 0.75 -11.85 4.73
CA GLN A 109 1.45 -10.68 4.29
C GLN A 109 0.59 -9.94 3.27
N ALA A 110 0.50 -8.63 3.43
CA ALA A 110 -0.27 -7.77 2.54
C ALA A 110 0.54 -6.53 2.20
N THR A 111 0.48 -6.10 0.95
CA THR A 111 0.99 -4.80 0.55
C THR A 111 -0.08 -4.08 -0.27
N ALA A 112 -0.15 -2.76 -0.10
CA ALA A 112 -1.16 -1.95 -0.75
C ALA A 112 -0.63 -0.55 -1.03
N ILE A 113 -1.21 0.06 -2.05
CA ILE A 113 -1.11 1.49 -2.31
C ILE A 113 -2.51 2.07 -2.44
N SER A 114 -2.72 3.26 -1.90
CA SER A 114 -3.99 3.99 -2.02
C SER A 114 -3.75 5.47 -2.14
N MET A 115 -4.70 6.19 -2.74
CA MET A 115 -4.59 7.64 -2.82
C MET A 115 -5.94 8.34 -2.69
N ILE A 116 -5.89 9.56 -2.17
CA ILE A 116 -6.99 10.52 -2.12
C ILE A 116 -6.44 11.87 -2.53
N MET A 117 -7.13 12.56 -3.43
CA MET A 117 -6.75 13.89 -3.91
C MET A 117 -7.96 14.82 -3.83
N HIS A 118 -7.76 15.98 -3.24
CA HIS A 118 -8.71 17.09 -3.17
C HIS A 118 -8.20 18.24 -4.03
N PRO A 119 -8.70 18.42 -5.26
CA PRO A 119 -8.39 19.59 -6.07
C PRO A 119 -8.94 20.85 -5.42
N ARG A 120 -8.25 21.98 -5.57
CA ARG A 120 -8.76 23.30 -5.16
C ARG A 120 -9.89 23.80 -6.06
N ASN A 121 -9.88 23.41 -7.34
CA ASN A 121 -10.95 23.78 -8.26
C ASN A 121 -12.20 22.93 -7.97
N PRO A 122 -13.33 23.54 -7.59
CA PRO A 122 -14.56 22.82 -7.26
C PRO A 122 -15.12 21.95 -8.39
#